data_AF-A0AAV6MJD8-F1
#
_entry.id   AF-A0AAV6MJD8-F1
#
_cell.length_a   1.000
_cell.length_b   1.000
_cell.length_c   1.000
_cell.angle_alpha   90.00
_cell.angle_beta   90.00
_cell.angle_gamma   90.00
#
_symmetry.space_group_name_H-M   'P 1'
#
loop_
_entity.id
_entity.type
_entity.pdbx_description
1 polymer ?
#
loop_
_entity_poly.entity_id
_entity_poly.type
_entity_poly.pdbx_seq_one_letter_code
_entity_poly.pdbx_strand_id
1 'polypeptide(L)'
;MDSLWIFVQLITAAAFICSTIIVILKASSSSKPSLPAGSLGLLFVGETLHFVSSAYSHRPDSFMDTRRRRYGKVFKSHLFGSPTIVSTDAEVNRFVLQSDAKAFVTSYPKSVTDLMGKASILLINGPLHRRIHGLIGAFFKSPHLKAQLTIDMQKFLQKSMSTWSSSQHNPIHIQDEAKNAKRKMVKLVEEIIEGKRKKMNENLSNNRVPNDVVDILLNDGSHQVTDELIADNIIDMMIPGQDSVPILITLAIKYLSDCPLALQRLVEENMELKRLKTQLGEPLKWTDYLSLPFTQNVITETLRMGNIITGVMRKAVKDVEIKGYLIPKGWCVLVYFRSVHVDEEHFESPYHFNPWRWQDKDSNSLNFTPFGGGQRLCPGLELARLETSIFLHHFVTEFRWVAEEDNIINFPTVRMKKRMAIWSNHHPAPAPTTKMTDYGTIPTSYAAATATAANLEYISRAKQRFKDGLGHRRPWRLMADYRSFTLPSNLHDTLARIKINLAYFRMNYAIVILIILFLALLWHPISLIVFVLMMSLWLFLYFLRDQPLVIAGRVLQDWIILLVLSVLTIGFLFLTNASLNIAIALIIGAVVVLAHAAVRKTENLYLDEEATGLMAPGS
;
A
#
# COMPACT_ATOMS: atom_id res chain seq x y z
N MET A 1 49.21 -30.05 59.87
CA MET A 1 47.96 -29.26 59.77
C MET A 1 47.81 -28.60 58.40
N ASP A 2 48.90 -28.23 57.74
CA ASP A 2 48.87 -27.49 56.46
C ASP A 2 48.37 -28.31 55.26
N SER A 3 48.65 -29.61 55.22
CA SER A 3 48.22 -30.50 54.13
C SER A 3 46.70 -30.71 54.09
N LEU A 4 46.02 -30.66 55.25
CA LEU A 4 44.57 -30.79 55.35
C LEU A 4 43.87 -29.53 54.84
N TRP A 5 44.45 -28.36 55.10
CA TRP A 5 43.94 -27.07 54.62
C TRP A 5 44.04 -26.92 53.10
N ILE A 6 45.15 -27.38 52.51
CA ILE A 6 45.32 -27.40 51.04
C ILE A 6 44.28 -28.34 50.40
N PHE A 7 44.02 -29.50 51.02
CA PHE A 7 43.03 -30.45 50.51
C PHE A 7 41.59 -29.90 50.57
N VAL A 8 41.22 -29.20 51.65
CA VAL A 8 39.92 -28.52 51.78
C VAL A 8 39.79 -27.37 50.76
N GLN A 9 40.86 -26.61 50.50
CA GLN A 9 40.87 -25.57 49.49
C GLN A 9 40.72 -26.12 48.06
N LEU A 10 41.33 -27.26 47.76
CA LEU A 10 41.18 -27.91 46.45
C LEU A 10 39.78 -28.49 46.24
N ILE A 11 39.18 -29.09 47.27
CA ILE A 11 37.80 -29.62 47.19
C ILE A 11 36.79 -28.47 47.03
N THR A 12 36.96 -27.37 47.77
CA THR A 12 36.07 -26.20 47.67
C THR A 12 36.22 -25.50 46.32
N ALA A 13 37.43 -25.38 45.78
CA ALA A 13 37.66 -24.88 44.43
C ALA A 13 37.05 -25.79 43.35
N ALA A 14 37.23 -27.11 43.46
CA ALA A 14 36.65 -28.07 42.52
C ALA A 14 35.11 -28.08 42.59
N ALA A 15 34.52 -27.97 43.78
CA ALA A 15 33.08 -27.85 43.96
C ALA A 15 32.53 -26.55 43.35
N PHE A 16 33.26 -25.43 43.50
CA PHE A 16 32.90 -24.15 42.89
C PHE A 16 33.00 -24.19 41.36
N ILE A 17 34.05 -24.82 40.81
CA ILE A 17 34.20 -25.00 39.35
C ILE A 17 33.09 -25.91 38.82
N CYS A 18 32.80 -27.03 39.48
CA CYS A 18 31.69 -27.91 39.11
C CYS A 18 30.33 -27.20 39.20
N SER A 19 30.06 -26.41 40.24
CA SER A 19 28.81 -25.65 40.34
C SER A 19 28.71 -24.60 39.24
N THR A 20 29.82 -23.95 38.89
CA THR A 20 29.88 -22.95 37.82
C THR A 20 29.67 -23.61 36.45
N ILE A 21 30.28 -24.77 36.21
CA ILE A 21 30.06 -25.58 34.99
C ILE A 21 28.60 -26.06 34.93
N ILE A 22 28.00 -26.52 36.03
CA ILE A 22 26.59 -26.93 36.08
C ILE A 22 25.66 -25.74 35.81
N VAL A 23 25.97 -24.54 36.31
CA VAL A 23 25.21 -23.31 36.04
C VAL A 23 25.35 -22.90 34.57
N ILE A 24 26.55 -22.99 33.98
CA ILE A 24 26.79 -22.70 32.55
C ILE A 24 26.07 -23.74 31.66
N LEU A 25 26.13 -25.03 32.02
CA LEU A 25 25.44 -26.10 31.30
C LEU A 25 23.91 -26.02 31.46
N LYS A 26 23.38 -25.58 32.61
CA LYS A 26 21.95 -25.28 32.80
C LYS A 26 21.51 -24.00 32.09
N ALA A 27 22.37 -22.99 31.99
CA ALA A 27 22.10 -21.78 31.20
C ALA A 27 22.04 -22.07 29.68
N SER A 28 22.63 -23.19 29.24
CA SER A 28 22.57 -23.68 27.86
C SER A 28 21.31 -24.51 27.55
N SER A 29 20.35 -24.64 28.47
CA SER A 29 19.15 -25.47 28.28
C SER A 29 17.86 -24.66 28.44
N SER A 30 17.18 -24.42 27.30
CA SER A 30 15.88 -23.74 27.13
C SER A 30 15.94 -22.20 27.10
N SER A 31 16.31 -21.64 25.94
CA SER A 31 16.02 -20.23 25.65
C SER A 31 14.51 -20.05 25.55
N LYS A 32 13.90 -19.33 26.49
CA LYS A 32 12.50 -18.91 26.35
C LYS A 32 12.32 -18.17 25.02
N PRO A 33 11.27 -18.47 24.24
CA PRO A 33 11.04 -17.82 22.97
C PRO A 33 10.86 -16.32 23.20
N SER A 34 11.59 -15.53 22.43
CA SER A 34 11.69 -14.09 22.62
C SER A 34 10.97 -13.34 21.51
N LEU A 35 10.47 -12.14 21.81
CA LEU A 35 9.96 -11.26 20.76
C LEU A 35 11.07 -10.96 19.74
N PRO A 36 10.79 -10.98 18.42
CA PRO A 36 11.75 -10.55 17.42
C PRO A 36 12.35 -9.17 17.74
N ALA A 37 13.62 -8.98 17.43
CA ALA A 37 14.28 -7.69 17.52
C ALA A 37 13.57 -6.66 16.61
N GLY A 38 13.63 -5.38 16.94
CA GLY A 38 12.98 -4.34 16.12
C GLY A 38 12.50 -3.14 16.93
N SER A 39 11.89 -2.18 16.24
CA SER A 39 11.45 -0.90 16.81
C SER A 39 9.96 -0.71 16.61
N LEU A 40 9.23 -0.30 17.66
CA LEU A 40 7.82 0.07 17.51
C LEU A 40 7.63 1.48 16.94
N GLY A 41 8.71 2.22 16.65
CA GLY A 41 8.63 3.55 16.05
C GLY A 41 8.00 4.61 16.96
N LEU A 42 7.37 5.61 16.34
CA LEU A 42 6.72 6.71 17.05
C LEU A 42 5.44 6.26 17.77
N LEU A 43 5.07 6.94 18.85
CA LEU A 43 3.83 6.69 19.55
C LEU A 43 2.63 6.85 18.58
N PHE A 44 1.69 5.90 18.61
CA PHE A 44 0.49 5.78 17.76
C PHE A 44 0.71 5.48 16.27
N VAL A 45 1.64 6.15 15.58
CA VAL A 45 1.83 5.98 14.12
C VAL A 45 2.83 4.85 13.81
N GLY A 46 3.72 4.56 14.74
CA GLY A 46 4.76 3.57 14.59
C GLY A 46 5.76 3.92 13.49
N GLU A 47 6.01 2.97 12.59
CA GLU A 47 6.88 3.13 11.42
C GLU A 47 6.09 3.24 10.11
N THR A 48 4.75 3.34 10.18
CA THR A 48 3.85 3.32 9.01
C THR A 48 4.22 4.36 7.95
N LEU A 49 4.50 5.61 8.34
CA LEU A 49 4.88 6.66 7.40
C LEU A 49 6.20 6.36 6.69
N HIS A 50 7.17 5.79 7.40
CA HIS A 50 8.45 5.42 6.81
C HIS A 50 8.28 4.23 5.85
N PHE A 51 7.45 3.25 6.23
CA PHE A 51 7.11 2.12 5.35
C PHE A 51 6.46 2.59 4.05
N VAL A 52 5.45 3.46 4.15
CA VAL A 52 4.72 3.99 2.99
C VAL A 52 5.61 4.90 2.14
N SER A 53 6.32 5.86 2.74
CA SER A 53 7.18 6.78 1.99
C SER A 53 8.34 6.09 1.28
N SER A 54 8.93 5.04 1.89
CA SER A 54 9.99 4.25 1.25
C SER A 54 9.51 3.65 -0.07
N ALA A 55 8.27 3.18 -0.13
CA ALA A 55 7.69 2.56 -1.32
C ALA A 55 7.45 3.55 -2.49
N TYR A 56 7.44 4.87 -2.22
CA TYR A 56 7.39 5.93 -3.24
C TYR A 56 8.77 6.51 -3.59
N SER A 57 9.84 6.04 -2.94
CA SER A 57 11.19 6.51 -3.20
C SER A 57 11.81 5.77 -4.40
N HIS A 58 12.97 6.25 -4.86
CA HIS A 58 13.79 5.54 -5.85
C HIS A 58 14.31 4.17 -5.37
N ARG A 59 14.17 3.86 -4.07
CA ARG A 59 14.56 2.58 -3.47
C ARG A 59 13.39 2.00 -2.66
N PRO A 60 12.37 1.43 -3.32
CA PRO A 60 11.14 0.95 -2.67
C PRO A 60 11.38 -0.09 -1.56
N ASP A 61 12.46 -0.86 -1.68
CA ASP A 61 12.83 -1.92 -0.74
C ASP A 61 13.62 -1.41 0.49
N SER A 62 13.95 -0.11 0.53
CA SER A 62 14.85 0.47 1.56
C SER A 62 14.36 0.26 2.99
N PHE A 63 13.06 0.31 3.23
CA PHE A 63 12.47 0.02 4.53
C PHE A 63 12.83 -1.40 4.97
N MET A 64 12.52 -2.38 4.12
CA MET A 64 12.72 -3.79 4.40
C MET A 64 14.20 -4.12 4.51
N ASP A 65 15.02 -3.66 3.57
CA ASP A 65 16.46 -3.91 3.55
C ASP A 65 17.17 -3.35 4.79
N THR A 66 16.75 -2.17 5.26
CA THR A 66 17.37 -1.53 6.43
C THR A 66 17.02 -2.28 7.71
N ARG A 67 15.76 -2.72 7.86
CA ARG A 67 15.33 -3.47 9.06
C ARG A 67 15.87 -4.90 9.02
N ARG A 68 15.86 -5.57 7.86
CA ARG A 68 16.46 -6.89 7.67
C ARG A 68 17.94 -6.90 8.06
N ARG A 69 18.73 -5.92 7.60
CA ARG A 69 20.16 -5.80 7.95
C ARG A 69 20.40 -5.53 9.44
N ARG A 70 19.48 -4.81 10.11
CA ARG A 70 19.64 -4.43 11.51
C ARG A 70 19.13 -5.48 12.50
N TYR A 71 18.03 -6.14 12.17
CA TYR A 71 17.25 -6.97 13.11
C TYR A 71 17.13 -8.42 12.67
N GLY A 72 17.56 -8.77 11.45
CA GLY A 72 17.40 -10.10 10.86
C GLY A 72 16.14 -10.24 9.99
N LYS A 73 15.93 -11.42 9.41
CA LYS A 73 14.81 -11.68 8.46
C LYS A 73 13.42 -11.63 9.11
N VAL A 74 13.34 -11.69 10.44
CA VAL A 74 12.10 -11.58 11.21
C VAL A 74 12.29 -10.50 12.27
N PHE A 75 11.45 -9.47 12.26
CA PHE A 75 11.60 -8.33 13.16
C PHE A 75 10.26 -7.73 13.57
N LYS A 76 10.21 -7.05 14.72
CA LYS A 76 9.02 -6.32 15.18
C LYS A 76 8.99 -4.88 14.65
N SER A 77 7.80 -4.40 14.37
CA SER A 77 7.48 -3.03 13.98
C SER A 77 6.10 -2.62 14.51
N HIS A 78 5.66 -1.41 14.19
CA HIS A 78 4.29 -0.97 14.39
C HIS A 78 3.79 -0.35 13.08
N LEU A 79 2.92 -1.07 12.39
CA LEU A 79 2.45 -0.73 11.04
C LEU A 79 0.93 -0.67 11.03
N PHE A 80 0.38 0.34 10.37
CA PHE A 80 -1.07 0.52 10.18
C PHE A 80 -1.87 0.52 11.48
N GLY A 81 -1.30 1.12 12.54
CA GLY A 81 -1.96 1.23 13.84
C GLY A 81 -1.93 -0.04 14.69
N SER A 82 -1.07 -1.02 14.36
CA SER A 82 -0.96 -2.26 15.13
C SER A 82 0.49 -2.73 15.31
N PRO A 83 0.84 -3.30 16.48
CA PRO A 83 2.12 -3.97 16.66
C PRO A 83 2.18 -5.17 15.71
N THR A 84 3.26 -5.23 14.93
CA THR A 84 3.37 -6.11 13.77
C THR A 84 4.71 -6.81 13.76
N ILE A 85 4.72 -8.14 13.63
CA ILE A 85 5.90 -8.91 13.25
C ILE A 85 6.01 -8.90 11.73
N VAL A 86 7.11 -8.42 11.19
CA VAL A 86 7.41 -8.46 9.76
C VAL A 86 8.31 -9.65 9.49
N SER A 87 7.90 -10.50 8.54
CA SER A 87 8.67 -11.66 8.11
C SER A 87 9.08 -11.52 6.66
N THR A 88 10.40 -11.59 6.45
CA THR A 88 11.07 -11.74 5.14
C THR A 88 11.73 -13.12 5.01
N ASP A 89 11.47 -14.01 5.97
CA ASP A 89 11.99 -15.38 6.02
C ASP A 89 10.99 -16.35 5.36
N ALA A 90 11.48 -17.16 4.41
CA ALA A 90 10.63 -18.06 3.63
C ALA A 90 9.93 -19.14 4.49
N GLU A 91 10.60 -19.66 5.52
CA GLU A 91 10.08 -20.70 6.39
C GLU A 91 8.99 -20.15 7.30
N VAL A 92 9.23 -18.98 7.91
CA VAL A 92 8.22 -18.28 8.72
C VAL A 92 7.03 -17.88 7.87
N ASN A 93 7.28 -17.38 6.66
CA ASN A 93 6.22 -17.03 5.70
C ASN A 93 5.36 -18.26 5.38
N ARG A 94 5.97 -19.40 5.03
CA ARG A 94 5.26 -20.65 4.74
C ARG A 94 4.43 -21.10 5.94
N PHE A 95 5.00 -21.11 7.14
CA PHE A 95 4.30 -21.52 8.35
C PHE A 95 3.05 -20.66 8.62
N VAL A 96 3.18 -19.33 8.54
CA VAL A 96 2.06 -18.40 8.76
C VAL A 96 0.98 -18.58 7.69
N LEU A 97 1.36 -18.82 6.43
CA LEU A 97 0.41 -19.06 5.33
C LEU A 97 -0.32 -20.40 5.45
N GLN A 98 0.37 -21.46 5.90
CA GLN A 98 -0.18 -22.81 6.03
C GLN A 98 -0.98 -23.03 7.31
N SER A 99 -0.78 -22.16 8.30
CA SER A 99 -1.49 -22.20 9.58
C SER A 99 -3.01 -22.08 9.42
N ASP A 100 -3.75 -22.73 10.31
CA ASP A 100 -5.21 -22.65 10.35
C ASP A 100 -5.72 -21.39 11.07
N ALA A 101 -7.04 -21.22 11.03
CA ALA A 101 -7.72 -20.10 11.68
C ALA A 101 -7.62 -20.11 13.22
N LYS A 102 -7.11 -21.19 13.84
CA LYS A 102 -6.86 -21.26 15.29
C LYS A 102 -5.49 -20.68 15.66
N ALA A 103 -4.61 -20.43 14.69
CA ALA A 103 -3.34 -19.72 14.90
C ALA A 103 -3.37 -18.32 14.29
N PHE A 104 -3.83 -18.18 13.04
CA PHE A 104 -3.83 -16.90 12.33
C PHE A 104 -5.14 -16.66 11.57
N VAL A 105 -5.64 -15.44 11.65
CA VAL A 105 -6.75 -14.94 10.81
C VAL A 105 -6.29 -13.81 9.90
N THR A 106 -7.06 -13.47 8.88
CA THR A 106 -6.78 -12.30 8.04
C THR A 106 -6.84 -11.01 8.85
N SER A 107 -5.96 -10.06 8.51
CA SER A 107 -5.96 -8.73 9.11
C SER A 107 -5.81 -7.71 8.00
N TYR A 108 -6.90 -7.03 7.65
CA TYR A 108 -6.89 -5.99 6.64
C TYR A 108 -7.25 -4.64 7.29
N PRO A 109 -6.74 -3.52 6.76
CA PRO A 109 -7.15 -2.19 7.20
C PRO A 109 -8.66 -1.99 7.07
N LYS A 110 -9.25 -1.17 7.95
CA LYS A 110 -10.70 -0.93 7.98
C LYS A 110 -11.27 -0.46 6.63
N SER A 111 -10.51 0.33 5.87
CA SER A 111 -10.92 0.76 4.53
C SER A 111 -11.17 -0.41 3.57
N VAL A 112 -10.38 -1.48 3.65
CA VAL A 112 -10.55 -2.68 2.84
C VAL A 112 -11.72 -3.51 3.37
N THR A 113 -11.88 -3.61 4.70
CA THR A 113 -12.99 -4.36 5.28
C THR A 113 -14.35 -3.73 4.99
N ASP A 114 -14.41 -2.40 5.01
CA ASP A 114 -15.64 -1.65 4.74
C ASP A 114 -16.01 -1.71 3.24
N LEU A 115 -15.01 -1.67 2.35
CA LEU A 115 -15.22 -1.80 0.90
C LEU A 115 -15.72 -3.18 0.48
N MET A 116 -15.17 -4.25 1.07
CA MET A 116 -15.48 -5.63 0.69
C MET A 116 -16.71 -6.20 1.41
N GLY A 117 -17.16 -5.55 2.49
CA GLY A 117 -18.29 -6.05 3.28
C GLY A 117 -17.94 -7.26 4.15
N LYS A 118 -18.67 -7.42 5.26
CA LYS A 118 -18.38 -8.42 6.30
C LYS A 118 -18.53 -9.88 5.83
N ALA A 119 -19.31 -10.11 4.77
CA ALA A 119 -19.57 -11.43 4.22
C ALA A 119 -18.52 -11.89 3.19
N SER A 120 -17.59 -11.01 2.80
CA SER A 120 -16.54 -11.33 1.83
C SER A 120 -15.60 -12.42 2.32
N ILE A 121 -15.20 -13.29 1.39
CA ILE A 121 -14.21 -14.35 1.54
C ILE A 121 -12.88 -13.87 2.14
N LEU A 122 -12.54 -12.58 1.96
CA LEU A 122 -11.35 -11.97 2.55
C LEU A 122 -11.44 -11.85 4.08
N LEU A 123 -12.65 -11.77 4.65
CA LEU A 123 -12.91 -11.53 6.06
C LEU A 123 -13.46 -12.76 6.81
N ILE A 124 -14.18 -13.65 6.14
CA ILE A 124 -14.64 -14.91 6.76
C ILE A 124 -13.45 -15.82 7.06
N ASN A 125 -13.52 -16.61 8.14
CA ASN A 125 -12.45 -17.50 8.60
C ASN A 125 -12.98 -18.91 8.92
N GLY A 126 -12.09 -19.87 9.15
CA GLY A 126 -12.44 -21.20 9.66
C GLY A 126 -13.17 -22.10 8.65
N PRO A 127 -14.08 -22.99 9.10
CA PRO A 127 -14.78 -23.94 8.24
C PRO A 127 -15.59 -23.28 7.11
N LEU A 128 -16.29 -22.18 7.41
CA LEU A 128 -17.09 -21.43 6.42
C LEU A 128 -16.20 -20.88 5.29
N HIS A 129 -15.07 -20.27 5.65
CA HIS A 129 -14.07 -19.82 4.67
C HIS A 129 -13.61 -20.98 3.78
N ARG A 130 -13.20 -22.10 4.38
CA ARG A 130 -12.68 -23.25 3.63
C ARG A 130 -13.70 -23.78 2.63
N ARG A 131 -14.96 -23.80 3.03
CA ARG A 131 -16.06 -24.21 2.16
C ARG A 131 -16.23 -23.25 0.99
N ILE A 132 -16.50 -21.96 1.26
CA ILE A 132 -16.71 -20.96 0.20
C ILE A 132 -15.48 -20.89 -0.72
N HIS A 133 -14.27 -20.91 -0.17
CA HIS A 133 -13.02 -20.95 -0.95
C HIS A 133 -12.96 -22.18 -1.88
N GLY A 134 -13.29 -23.36 -1.36
CA GLY A 134 -13.34 -24.60 -2.14
C GLY A 134 -14.37 -24.54 -3.27
N LEU A 135 -15.55 -23.98 -3.00
CA LEU A 135 -16.62 -23.80 -4.00
C LEU A 135 -16.16 -22.85 -5.13
N ILE A 136 -15.60 -21.69 -4.78
CA ILE A 136 -15.05 -20.73 -5.75
C ILE A 136 -13.90 -21.35 -6.55
N GLY A 137 -13.02 -22.09 -5.89
CA GLY A 137 -11.91 -22.79 -6.53
C GLY A 137 -12.40 -23.84 -7.53
N ALA A 138 -13.43 -24.61 -7.19
CA ALA A 138 -14.06 -25.57 -8.09
C ALA A 138 -14.70 -24.88 -9.30
N PHE A 139 -15.39 -23.75 -9.07
CA PHE A 139 -15.96 -22.93 -10.12
C PHE A 139 -14.89 -22.46 -11.13
N PHE A 140 -13.79 -21.85 -10.64
CA PHE A 140 -12.71 -21.36 -11.52
C PHE A 140 -11.92 -22.48 -12.21
N LYS A 141 -11.93 -23.70 -11.67
CA LYS A 141 -11.32 -24.88 -12.31
C LYS A 141 -12.20 -25.54 -13.36
N SER A 142 -13.49 -25.19 -13.43
CA SER A 142 -14.45 -25.78 -14.34
C SER A 142 -13.97 -25.72 -15.81
N PRO A 143 -13.89 -26.87 -16.51
CA PRO A 143 -13.54 -26.90 -17.94
C PRO A 143 -14.50 -26.11 -18.81
N HIS A 144 -15.79 -26.10 -18.46
CA HIS A 144 -16.82 -25.36 -19.18
C HIS A 144 -16.58 -23.85 -19.10
N LEU A 145 -16.30 -23.35 -17.89
CA LEU A 145 -15.98 -21.94 -17.67
C LEU A 145 -14.73 -21.53 -18.45
N LYS A 146 -13.65 -22.33 -18.36
CA LYS A 146 -12.39 -22.07 -19.09
C LYS A 146 -12.59 -22.05 -20.60
N ALA A 147 -13.39 -22.97 -21.14
CA ALA A 147 -13.71 -23.00 -22.56
C ALA A 147 -14.46 -21.74 -23.00
N GLN A 148 -15.49 -21.34 -22.26
CA GLN A 148 -16.27 -20.14 -22.58
C GLN A 148 -15.42 -18.87 -22.48
N LEU A 149 -14.66 -18.70 -21.40
CA LEU A 149 -13.74 -17.57 -21.22
C LEU A 149 -12.70 -17.50 -22.34
N THR A 150 -12.20 -18.65 -22.81
CA THR A 150 -11.23 -18.69 -23.91
C THR A 150 -11.83 -18.16 -25.21
N ILE A 151 -13.03 -18.62 -25.56
CA ILE A 151 -13.73 -18.18 -26.77
C ILE A 151 -13.98 -16.67 -26.73
N ASP A 152 -14.48 -16.16 -25.60
CA ASP A 152 -14.87 -14.75 -25.50
C ASP A 152 -13.64 -13.83 -25.42
N MET A 153 -12.57 -14.27 -24.77
CA MET A 153 -11.30 -13.57 -24.76
C MET A 153 -10.66 -13.52 -26.15
N GLN A 154 -10.66 -14.63 -26.90
CA GLN A 154 -10.19 -14.66 -28.29
C GLN A 154 -10.96 -13.66 -29.17
N LYS A 155 -12.31 -13.68 -29.11
CA LYS A 155 -13.15 -12.73 -29.87
C LYS A 155 -12.85 -11.29 -29.50
N PHE A 156 -12.70 -11.00 -28.20
CA PHE A 156 -12.35 -9.65 -27.74
C PHE A 156 -10.99 -9.22 -28.27
N LEU A 157 -9.96 -10.05 -28.12
CA LEU A 157 -8.60 -9.71 -28.54
C LEU A 157 -8.53 -9.51 -30.06
N GLN A 158 -9.14 -10.39 -30.86
CA GLN A 158 -9.22 -10.21 -32.31
C GLN A 158 -9.87 -8.88 -32.69
N LYS A 159 -10.96 -8.51 -32.01
CA LYS A 159 -11.64 -7.23 -32.24
C LYS A 159 -10.75 -6.04 -31.84
N SER A 160 -10.14 -6.06 -30.66
CA SER A 160 -9.27 -4.97 -30.20
C SER A 160 -8.01 -4.83 -31.06
N MET A 161 -7.39 -5.95 -31.43
CA MET A 161 -6.18 -5.96 -32.24
C MET A 161 -6.42 -5.42 -33.66
N SER A 162 -7.58 -5.69 -34.27
CA SER A 162 -7.89 -5.11 -35.59
C SER A 162 -7.99 -3.57 -35.57
N THR A 163 -8.40 -2.97 -34.46
CA THR A 163 -8.41 -1.50 -34.32
C THR A 163 -7.01 -0.94 -34.09
N TRP A 164 -6.14 -1.66 -33.40
CA TRP A 164 -4.75 -1.27 -33.15
C TRP A 164 -3.93 -1.16 -34.43
N SER A 165 -4.09 -2.12 -35.36
CA SER A 165 -3.40 -2.10 -36.67
C SER A 165 -3.78 -0.89 -37.53
N SER A 166 -4.93 -0.27 -37.25
CA SER A 166 -5.41 0.93 -37.96
C SER A 166 -4.97 2.24 -37.30
N SER A 167 -4.49 2.20 -36.06
CA SER A 167 -4.13 3.37 -35.26
C SER A 167 -2.64 3.67 -35.34
N GLN A 168 -2.21 4.26 -36.46
CA GLN A 168 -0.79 4.58 -36.68
C GLN A 168 -0.31 5.82 -35.88
N HIS A 169 -1.23 6.63 -35.35
CA HIS A 169 -0.94 7.94 -34.77
C HIS A 169 -1.08 8.02 -33.24
N ASN A 170 -1.65 7.00 -32.59
CA ASN A 170 -1.83 6.98 -31.13
C ASN A 170 -1.13 5.78 -30.51
N PRO A 171 -0.42 5.96 -29.39
CA PRO A 171 0.19 4.85 -28.67
C PRO A 171 -0.90 3.95 -28.05
N ILE A 172 -0.63 2.65 -28.04
CA ILE A 172 -1.50 1.66 -27.38
C ILE A 172 -1.04 1.54 -25.93
N HIS A 173 -1.97 1.72 -24.99
CA HIS A 173 -1.69 1.53 -23.57
C HIS A 173 -2.04 0.11 -23.15
N ILE A 174 -1.03 -0.75 -23.04
CA ILE A 174 -1.20 -2.18 -22.73
C ILE A 174 -2.03 -2.41 -21.46
N GLN A 175 -1.81 -1.59 -20.43
CA GLN A 175 -2.54 -1.74 -19.18
C GLN A 175 -4.04 -1.50 -19.35
N ASP A 176 -4.43 -0.56 -20.20
CA ASP A 176 -5.84 -0.24 -20.45
C ASP A 176 -6.51 -1.35 -21.28
N GLU A 177 -5.80 -1.87 -22.27
CA GLU A 177 -6.28 -2.97 -23.12
C GLU A 177 -6.47 -4.26 -22.33
N ALA A 178 -5.49 -4.62 -21.51
CA ALA A 178 -5.60 -5.78 -20.62
C ALA A 178 -6.74 -5.58 -19.60
N LYS A 179 -6.94 -4.36 -19.09
CA LYS A 179 -8.06 -4.04 -18.18
C LYS A 179 -9.41 -4.15 -18.87
N ASN A 180 -9.52 -3.73 -20.12
CA ASN A 180 -10.75 -3.86 -20.91
C ASN A 180 -11.09 -5.33 -21.19
N ALA A 181 -10.10 -6.15 -21.57
CA ALA A 181 -10.27 -7.60 -21.72
C ALA A 181 -10.77 -8.22 -20.41
N LYS A 182 -10.13 -7.89 -19.29
CA LYS A 182 -10.50 -8.45 -17.99
C LYS A 182 -11.90 -8.05 -17.55
N ARG A 183 -12.30 -6.78 -17.74
CA ARG A 183 -13.66 -6.32 -17.42
C ARG A 183 -14.73 -7.09 -18.21
N LYS A 184 -14.46 -7.44 -19.46
CA LYS A 184 -15.38 -8.28 -20.25
C LYS A 184 -15.51 -9.68 -19.68
N MET A 185 -14.41 -10.27 -19.23
CA MET A 185 -14.44 -11.59 -18.58
C MET A 185 -15.19 -11.57 -17.24
N VAL A 186 -15.06 -10.49 -16.46
CA VAL A 186 -15.86 -10.35 -15.22
C VAL A 186 -17.35 -10.29 -15.53
N LYS A 187 -17.77 -9.46 -16.51
CA LYS A 187 -19.18 -9.37 -16.92
C LYS A 187 -19.75 -10.71 -17.37
N LEU A 188 -18.99 -11.49 -18.12
CA LEU A 188 -19.42 -12.83 -18.52
C LEU A 188 -19.68 -13.73 -17.30
N VAL A 189 -18.78 -13.71 -16.32
CA VAL A 189 -18.94 -14.50 -15.09
C VAL A 189 -20.17 -14.03 -14.31
N GLU A 190 -20.38 -12.72 -14.18
CA GLU A 190 -21.59 -12.14 -13.58
C GLU A 190 -22.86 -12.63 -14.30
N GLU A 191 -22.90 -12.56 -15.63
CA GLU A 191 -24.03 -13.01 -16.46
C GLU A 191 -24.30 -14.52 -16.32
N ILE A 192 -23.25 -15.36 -16.25
CA ILE A 192 -23.38 -16.81 -16.01
C ILE A 192 -24.02 -17.07 -14.65
N ILE A 193 -23.59 -16.35 -13.62
CA ILE A 193 -24.08 -16.51 -12.25
C ILE A 193 -25.53 -16.03 -12.14
N GLU A 194 -25.84 -14.85 -12.66
CA GLU A 194 -27.19 -14.29 -12.67
C GLU A 194 -28.17 -15.15 -13.48
N GLY A 195 -27.75 -15.63 -14.65
CA GLY A 195 -28.55 -16.52 -15.48
C GLY A 195 -28.92 -17.83 -14.77
N LYS A 196 -28.04 -18.34 -13.91
CA LYS A 196 -28.32 -19.51 -13.07
C LYS A 196 -29.25 -19.20 -11.91
N ARG A 197 -29.03 -18.09 -11.21
CA ARG A 197 -29.93 -17.59 -10.15
C ARG A 197 -31.37 -17.47 -10.66
N LYS A 198 -31.57 -16.86 -11.83
CA LYS A 198 -32.91 -16.68 -12.42
C LYS A 198 -33.60 -18.02 -12.70
N LYS A 199 -32.88 -18.96 -13.32
CA LYS A 199 -33.41 -20.31 -13.63
C LYS A 199 -33.77 -21.13 -12.39
N MET A 200 -33.08 -20.89 -11.28
CA MET A 200 -33.33 -21.54 -9.99
C MET A 200 -34.62 -21.01 -9.34
N ASN A 201 -34.78 -19.68 -9.30
CA ASN A 201 -35.98 -19.04 -8.75
C ASN A 201 -37.25 -19.34 -9.55
N GLU A 202 -37.13 -19.55 -10.86
CA GLU A 202 -38.26 -19.89 -11.75
C GLU A 202 -38.73 -21.36 -11.63
N ASN A 203 -37.93 -22.28 -11.07
CA ASN A 203 -38.20 -23.72 -11.06
C ASN A 203 -38.15 -24.35 -9.65
N LEU A 204 -38.87 -23.77 -8.67
CA LEU A 204 -38.98 -24.31 -7.31
C LEU A 204 -39.65 -25.70 -7.19
N SER A 205 -39.99 -26.36 -8.30
CA SER A 205 -40.92 -27.52 -8.32
C SER A 205 -40.40 -28.82 -8.92
N ASN A 206 -39.13 -28.97 -9.34
CA ASN A 206 -38.65 -30.26 -9.86
C ASN A 206 -37.22 -30.62 -9.46
N ASN A 207 -37.07 -31.91 -9.11
CA ASN A 207 -35.85 -32.63 -8.74
C ASN A 207 -34.85 -32.60 -9.92
N ARG A 208 -34.04 -31.54 -10.04
CA ARG A 208 -33.06 -31.40 -11.13
C ARG A 208 -31.77 -32.13 -10.81
N VAL A 209 -31.28 -32.89 -11.79
CA VAL A 209 -29.90 -33.35 -11.87
C VAL A 209 -29.03 -32.14 -12.22
N PRO A 210 -27.99 -31.79 -11.42
CA PRO A 210 -27.08 -30.70 -11.74
C PRO A 210 -26.36 -30.93 -13.08
N ASN A 211 -26.36 -29.94 -13.99
CA ASN A 211 -25.74 -30.09 -15.31
C ASN A 211 -24.27 -29.66 -15.32
N ASP A 212 -23.84 -28.83 -14.37
CA ASP A 212 -22.44 -28.45 -14.24
C ASP A 212 -22.03 -28.14 -12.79
N VAL A 213 -20.74 -27.86 -12.61
CA VAL A 213 -20.15 -27.55 -11.31
C VAL A 213 -20.91 -26.43 -10.62
N VAL A 214 -21.34 -25.39 -11.33
CA VAL A 214 -22.03 -24.26 -10.70
C VAL A 214 -23.41 -24.67 -10.18
N ASP A 215 -24.12 -25.54 -10.89
CA ASP A 215 -25.41 -26.08 -10.42
C ASP A 215 -25.23 -26.94 -9.17
N ILE A 216 -24.11 -27.68 -9.06
CA ILE A 216 -23.77 -28.44 -7.86
C ILE A 216 -23.44 -27.49 -6.70
N LEU A 217 -22.69 -26.42 -6.98
CA LEU A 217 -22.28 -25.43 -5.99
C LEU A 217 -23.46 -24.59 -5.46
N LEU A 218 -24.45 -24.30 -6.32
CA LEU A 218 -25.67 -23.54 -5.99
C LEU A 218 -26.84 -24.43 -5.53
N ASN A 219 -26.65 -25.75 -5.38
CA ASN A 219 -27.67 -26.66 -4.87
C ASN A 219 -27.13 -27.43 -3.66
N ASP A 220 -26.22 -26.80 -2.92
CA ASP A 220 -25.55 -27.39 -1.77
C ASP A 220 -26.54 -27.43 -0.60
N GLY A 221 -27.26 -28.57 -0.46
CA GLY A 221 -28.37 -28.79 0.47
C GLY A 221 -28.07 -28.69 1.97
N SER A 222 -26.99 -28.02 2.38
CA SER A 222 -26.79 -27.63 3.76
C SER A 222 -27.46 -26.28 4.03
N HIS A 223 -28.25 -26.19 5.09
CA HIS A 223 -28.86 -24.93 5.54
C HIS A 223 -27.87 -23.88 6.11
N GLN A 224 -26.54 -24.08 5.98
CA GLN A 224 -25.52 -23.21 6.58
C GLN A 224 -24.94 -22.15 5.62
N VAL A 225 -25.10 -22.30 4.30
CA VAL A 225 -24.57 -21.37 3.29
C VAL A 225 -25.66 -21.18 2.24
N THR A 226 -26.09 -19.93 2.02
CA THR A 226 -27.12 -19.64 1.01
C THR A 226 -26.50 -19.48 -0.37
N ASP A 227 -27.29 -19.76 -1.40
CA ASP A 227 -26.86 -19.62 -2.79
C ASP A 227 -26.51 -18.17 -3.13
N GLU A 228 -27.16 -17.20 -2.48
CA GLU A 228 -26.81 -15.78 -2.57
C GLU A 228 -25.37 -15.55 -2.09
N LEU A 229 -25.02 -16.07 -0.91
CA LEU A 229 -23.70 -15.90 -0.33
C LEU A 229 -22.60 -16.51 -1.22
N ILE A 230 -22.85 -17.65 -1.85
CA ILE A 230 -21.89 -18.31 -2.75
C ILE A 230 -21.67 -17.46 -3.99
N ALA A 231 -22.75 -17.07 -4.66
CA ALA A 231 -22.66 -16.32 -5.89
C ALA A 231 -22.10 -14.89 -5.68
N ASP A 232 -22.45 -14.22 -4.58
CA ASP A 232 -21.87 -12.92 -4.22
C ASP A 232 -20.35 -13.06 -3.98
N ASN A 233 -19.91 -14.12 -3.29
CA ASN A 233 -18.48 -14.36 -3.07
C ASN A 233 -17.71 -14.76 -4.34
N ILE A 234 -18.35 -15.43 -5.32
CA ILE A 234 -17.72 -15.69 -6.62
C ILE A 234 -17.50 -14.35 -7.36
N ILE A 235 -18.50 -13.47 -7.37
CA ILE A 235 -18.41 -12.14 -8.00
C ILE A 235 -17.35 -11.29 -7.28
N ASP A 236 -17.39 -11.23 -5.95
CA ASP A 236 -16.39 -10.51 -5.14
C ASP A 236 -14.97 -10.98 -5.44
N MET A 237 -14.77 -12.28 -5.70
CA MET A 237 -13.45 -12.81 -6.06
C MET A 237 -12.97 -12.45 -7.46
N MET A 238 -13.87 -12.02 -8.35
CA MET A 238 -13.48 -11.48 -9.65
C MET A 238 -12.92 -10.05 -9.55
N ILE A 239 -13.31 -9.29 -8.52
CA ILE A 239 -12.91 -7.89 -8.34
C ILE A 239 -11.38 -7.74 -8.17
N PRO A 240 -10.69 -8.47 -7.26
CA PRO A 240 -9.22 -8.43 -7.20
C PRO A 240 -8.54 -8.82 -8.52
N GLY A 241 -9.20 -9.67 -9.32
CA GLY A 241 -8.75 -10.06 -10.66
C GLY A 241 -8.74 -8.89 -11.67
N GLN A 242 -9.59 -7.89 -11.50
CA GLN A 242 -9.74 -6.75 -12.42
C GLN A 242 -8.50 -5.86 -12.51
N ASP A 243 -7.70 -5.80 -11.45
CA ASP A 243 -6.46 -5.04 -11.45
C ASP A 243 -5.23 -5.96 -11.51
N SER A 244 -5.25 -7.12 -10.84
CA SER A 244 -4.06 -8.01 -10.77
C SER A 244 -3.67 -8.65 -12.10
N VAL A 245 -4.62 -9.17 -12.89
CA VAL A 245 -4.30 -9.83 -14.17
C VAL A 245 -3.83 -8.82 -15.23
N PRO A 246 -4.46 -7.65 -15.40
CA PRO A 246 -3.94 -6.63 -16.32
C PRO A 246 -2.53 -6.17 -16.00
N ILE A 247 -2.20 -6.03 -14.72
CA ILE A 247 -0.83 -5.70 -14.29
C ILE A 247 0.15 -6.84 -14.61
N LEU A 248 -0.27 -8.11 -14.43
CA LEU A 248 0.54 -9.26 -14.83
C LEU A 248 0.89 -9.22 -16.32
N ILE A 249 -0.12 -9.02 -17.18
CA ILE A 249 0.06 -8.90 -18.63
C ILE A 249 0.99 -7.73 -18.97
N THR A 250 0.76 -6.58 -18.34
CA THR A 250 1.54 -5.36 -18.58
C THR A 250 3.01 -5.55 -18.22
N LEU A 251 3.29 -6.15 -17.05
CA LEU A 251 4.65 -6.42 -16.61
C LEU A 251 5.34 -7.48 -17.47
N ALA A 252 4.60 -8.51 -17.93
CA ALA A 252 5.15 -9.50 -18.85
C ALA A 252 5.63 -8.82 -20.14
N ILE A 253 4.81 -7.94 -20.72
CA ILE A 253 5.19 -7.19 -21.93
C ILE A 253 6.37 -6.25 -21.65
N LYS A 254 6.42 -5.59 -20.48
CA LYS A 254 7.58 -4.76 -20.09
C LYS A 254 8.87 -5.58 -20.03
N TYR A 255 8.87 -6.69 -19.30
CA TYR A 255 10.07 -7.52 -19.15
C TYR A 255 10.49 -8.20 -20.46
N LEU A 256 9.53 -8.60 -21.31
CA LEU A 256 9.84 -9.12 -22.65
C LEU A 256 10.43 -8.04 -23.55
N SER A 257 9.96 -6.79 -23.44
CA SER A 257 10.53 -5.65 -24.20
C SER A 257 11.99 -5.38 -23.82
N ASP A 258 12.35 -5.62 -22.55
CA ASP A 258 13.72 -5.47 -22.05
C ASP A 258 14.58 -6.73 -22.25
N CYS A 259 13.99 -7.85 -22.67
CA CYS A 259 14.67 -9.14 -22.85
C CYS A 259 14.38 -9.76 -24.23
N PRO A 260 15.06 -9.28 -25.30
CA PRO A 260 14.81 -9.74 -26.66
C PRO A 260 14.95 -11.26 -26.85
N LEU A 261 15.87 -11.91 -26.13
CA LEU A 261 16.06 -13.36 -26.17
C LEU A 261 14.82 -14.11 -25.67
N ALA A 262 14.23 -13.67 -24.56
CA ALA A 262 13.02 -14.30 -24.03
C ALA A 262 11.83 -14.02 -24.95
N LEU A 263 11.73 -12.81 -25.50
CA LEU A 263 10.70 -12.47 -26.48
C LEU A 263 10.79 -13.37 -27.72
N GLN A 264 11.98 -13.56 -28.28
CA GLN A 264 12.17 -14.41 -29.45
C GLN A 264 11.72 -15.85 -29.17
N ARG A 265 12.17 -16.44 -28.06
CA ARG A 265 11.80 -17.81 -27.69
C ARG A 265 10.30 -17.98 -27.46
N LEU A 266 9.66 -16.99 -26.84
CA LEU A 266 8.21 -16.99 -26.63
C LEU A 266 7.44 -16.84 -27.95
N VAL A 267 7.91 -16.01 -28.87
CA VAL A 267 7.34 -15.89 -30.23
C VAL A 267 7.44 -17.21 -30.98
N GLU A 268 8.60 -17.88 -30.96
CA GLU A 268 8.82 -19.16 -31.62
C GLU A 268 7.81 -20.22 -31.14
N GLU A 269 7.72 -20.43 -29.82
CA GLU A 269 6.80 -21.40 -29.20
C GLU A 269 5.33 -21.12 -29.58
N ASN A 270 4.90 -19.85 -29.53
CA ASN A 270 3.52 -19.48 -29.81
C ASN A 270 3.19 -19.55 -31.32
N MET A 271 4.14 -19.22 -32.19
CA MET A 271 3.98 -19.34 -33.65
C MET A 271 3.91 -20.81 -34.08
N GLU A 272 4.64 -21.71 -33.42
CA GLU A 272 4.56 -23.16 -33.66
C GLU A 272 3.15 -23.68 -33.36
N LEU A 273 2.60 -23.35 -32.18
CA LEU A 273 1.22 -23.72 -31.83
C LEU A 273 0.20 -23.16 -32.84
N LYS A 274 0.35 -21.87 -33.22
CA LYS A 274 -0.53 -21.22 -34.19
C LYS A 274 -0.50 -21.95 -35.53
N ARG A 275 0.70 -22.27 -36.05
CA ARG A 275 0.89 -23.00 -37.30
C ARG A 275 0.27 -24.40 -37.24
N LEU A 276 0.50 -25.14 -36.16
CA LEU A 276 -0.06 -26.47 -35.96
C LEU A 276 -1.59 -26.45 -36.01
N LYS A 277 -2.23 -25.53 -35.27
CA LYS A 277 -3.69 -25.42 -35.22
C LYS A 277 -4.29 -24.99 -36.56
N THR A 278 -3.63 -24.07 -37.28
CA THR A 278 -4.02 -23.70 -38.64
C THR A 278 -3.94 -24.89 -39.59
N GLN A 279 -2.89 -25.71 -39.52
CA GLN A 279 -2.74 -26.91 -40.37
C GLN A 279 -3.80 -27.98 -40.09
N LEU A 280 -4.19 -28.16 -38.82
CA LEU A 280 -5.23 -29.10 -38.41
C LEU A 280 -6.66 -28.58 -38.64
N GLY A 281 -6.83 -27.28 -38.94
CA GLY A 281 -8.15 -26.65 -39.04
C GLY A 281 -8.90 -26.61 -37.70
N GLU A 282 -8.17 -26.68 -36.58
CA GLU A 282 -8.75 -26.74 -35.24
C GLU A 282 -8.72 -25.37 -34.54
N PRO A 283 -9.75 -25.02 -33.76
CA PRO A 283 -9.70 -23.84 -32.90
C PRO A 283 -8.74 -24.05 -31.73
N LEU A 284 -8.14 -22.94 -31.27
CA LEU A 284 -7.36 -22.91 -30.04
C LEU A 284 -8.26 -23.10 -28.82
N LYS A 285 -7.94 -24.10 -27.98
CA LYS A 285 -8.64 -24.45 -26.75
C LYS A 285 -7.84 -23.98 -25.54
N TRP A 286 -8.51 -23.85 -24.38
CA TRP A 286 -7.86 -23.43 -23.14
C TRP A 286 -6.67 -24.31 -22.73
N THR A 287 -6.72 -25.61 -23.06
CA THR A 287 -5.64 -26.56 -22.81
C THR A 287 -4.37 -26.23 -23.60
N ASP A 288 -4.53 -25.76 -24.84
CA ASP A 288 -3.41 -25.45 -25.73
C ASP A 288 -2.56 -24.30 -25.16
N TYR A 289 -3.22 -23.27 -24.60
CA TYR A 289 -2.52 -22.14 -23.98
C TYR A 289 -1.79 -22.52 -22.69
N LEU A 290 -2.40 -23.36 -21.86
CA LEU A 290 -1.78 -23.81 -20.60
C LEU A 290 -0.65 -24.83 -20.83
N SER A 291 -0.61 -25.47 -22.00
CA SER A 291 0.45 -26.42 -22.36
C SER A 291 1.71 -25.78 -22.96
N LEU A 292 1.79 -24.45 -23.07
CA LEU A 292 2.96 -23.73 -23.60
C LEU A 292 4.03 -23.54 -22.48
N PRO A 293 5.06 -24.41 -22.37
CA PRO A 293 5.95 -24.43 -21.21
C PRO A 293 6.75 -23.14 -21.02
N PHE A 294 7.32 -22.58 -22.09
CA PHE A 294 8.12 -21.37 -22.00
C PHE A 294 7.25 -20.14 -21.71
N THR A 295 6.04 -20.09 -22.27
CA THR A 295 5.03 -19.09 -21.89
C THR A 295 4.70 -19.16 -20.40
N GLN A 296 4.53 -20.36 -19.83
CA GLN A 296 4.34 -20.52 -18.38
C GLN A 296 5.57 -20.07 -17.56
N ASN A 297 6.78 -20.30 -18.06
CA ASN A 297 8.02 -19.84 -17.44
C ASN A 297 8.11 -18.30 -17.42
N VAL A 298 7.74 -17.64 -18.52
CA VAL A 298 7.65 -16.18 -18.62
C VAL A 298 6.64 -15.61 -17.64
N ILE A 299 5.45 -16.21 -17.54
CA ILE A 299 4.42 -15.78 -16.57
C ILE A 299 4.92 -15.93 -15.13
N THR A 300 5.58 -17.06 -14.84
CA THR A 300 6.11 -17.37 -13.51
C THR A 300 7.22 -16.40 -13.11
N GLU A 301 8.16 -16.10 -14.02
CA GLU A 301 9.21 -15.10 -13.76
C GLU A 301 8.66 -13.68 -13.63
N THR A 302 7.63 -13.35 -14.41
CA THR A 302 6.93 -12.06 -14.31
C THR A 302 6.27 -11.91 -12.93
N LEU A 303 5.62 -12.95 -12.42
CA LEU A 303 5.05 -12.96 -11.06
C LEU A 303 6.13 -12.80 -9.98
N ARG A 304 7.28 -13.46 -10.14
CA ARG A 304 8.41 -13.37 -9.20
C ARG A 304 9.01 -11.98 -9.13
N MET A 305 9.29 -11.34 -10.27
CA MET A 305 9.89 -10.01 -10.29
C MET A 305 8.86 -8.91 -10.04
N GLY A 306 7.71 -9.03 -10.69
CA GLY A 306 6.63 -8.05 -10.65
C GLY A 306 6.01 -7.88 -9.27
N ASN A 307 5.95 -8.94 -8.44
CA ASN A 307 5.43 -8.88 -7.07
C ASN A 307 4.10 -8.10 -6.96
N ILE A 308 3.14 -8.41 -7.82
CA ILE A 308 1.83 -7.74 -7.94
C ILE A 308 1.17 -7.60 -6.56
N ILE A 309 1.29 -8.65 -5.75
CA ILE A 309 1.02 -8.62 -4.32
C ILE A 309 2.37 -8.72 -3.59
N THR A 310 2.73 -7.68 -2.84
CA THR A 310 4.03 -7.60 -2.16
C THR A 310 4.05 -8.38 -0.84
N GLY A 311 2.89 -8.63 -0.24
CA GLY A 311 2.75 -9.38 1.01
C GLY A 311 1.30 -9.39 1.51
N VAL A 312 1.07 -10.16 2.56
CA VAL A 312 -0.25 -10.28 3.22
C VAL A 312 -0.13 -10.10 4.72
N MET A 313 -1.18 -9.52 5.32
CA MET A 313 -1.26 -9.36 6.76
C MET A 313 -2.14 -10.46 7.38
N ARG A 314 -1.69 -10.95 8.54
CA ARG A 314 -2.38 -11.90 9.41
C ARG A 314 -2.44 -11.34 10.82
N LYS A 315 -3.33 -11.84 11.66
CA LYS A 315 -3.39 -11.55 13.08
C LYS A 315 -3.34 -12.85 13.87
N ALA A 316 -2.43 -12.93 14.83
CA ALA A 316 -2.31 -14.07 15.71
C ALA A 316 -3.52 -14.12 16.66
N VAL A 317 -4.20 -15.28 16.75
CA VAL A 317 -5.34 -15.46 17.67
C VAL A 317 -4.95 -16.15 18.98
N LYS A 318 -3.72 -16.65 19.04
CA LYS A 318 -3.04 -17.20 20.22
C LYS A 318 -1.57 -16.83 20.15
N ASP A 319 -0.82 -17.07 21.23
CA ASP A 319 0.63 -17.02 21.19
C ASP A 319 1.15 -18.12 20.26
N VAL A 320 2.09 -17.78 19.39
CA VAL A 320 2.66 -18.68 18.38
C VAL A 320 4.17 -18.61 18.43
N GLU A 321 4.81 -19.76 18.53
CA GLU A 321 6.27 -19.88 18.57
C GLU A 321 6.78 -20.45 17.24
N ILE A 322 7.79 -19.79 16.66
CA ILE A 322 8.45 -20.25 15.43
C ILE A 322 9.89 -19.75 15.36
N LYS A 323 10.83 -20.65 15.04
CA LYS A 323 12.28 -20.35 14.94
C LYS A 323 12.83 -19.61 16.18
N GLY A 324 12.34 -19.97 17.38
CA GLY A 324 12.72 -19.32 18.65
C GLY A 324 12.08 -17.95 18.89
N TYR A 325 11.26 -17.46 17.96
CA TYR A 325 10.51 -16.23 18.12
C TYR A 325 9.12 -16.48 18.70
N LEU A 326 8.70 -15.59 19.58
CA LEU A 326 7.31 -15.49 20.06
C LEU A 326 6.55 -14.44 19.25
N ILE A 327 5.42 -14.85 18.65
CA ILE A 327 4.42 -13.97 18.05
C ILE A 327 3.24 -13.91 19.03
N PRO A 328 3.04 -12.79 19.76
CA PRO A 328 2.00 -12.71 20.77
C PRO A 328 0.60 -12.69 20.17
N LYS A 329 -0.36 -13.23 20.91
CA LYS A 329 -1.79 -13.10 20.62
C LYS A 329 -2.16 -11.63 20.39
N GLY A 330 -2.92 -11.40 19.33
CA GLY A 330 -3.42 -10.08 18.95
C GLY A 330 -2.46 -9.26 18.09
N TRP A 331 -1.18 -9.64 17.98
CA TRP A 331 -0.23 -8.98 17.09
C TRP A 331 -0.49 -9.35 15.63
N CYS A 332 -0.20 -8.40 14.75
CA CYS A 332 -0.23 -8.64 13.31
C CYS A 332 1.07 -9.31 12.85
N VAL A 333 1.00 -10.03 11.75
CA VAL A 333 2.16 -10.56 11.03
C VAL A 333 2.06 -10.10 9.58
N LEU A 334 3.05 -9.36 9.09
CA LEU A 334 3.22 -9.04 7.69
C LEU A 334 4.13 -10.09 7.05
N VAL A 335 3.53 -10.99 6.27
CA VAL A 335 4.24 -11.97 5.45
C VAL A 335 4.64 -11.26 4.16
N TYR A 336 5.91 -10.87 4.05
CA TYR A 336 6.39 -10.05 2.94
C TYR A 336 7.01 -10.92 1.84
N PHE A 337 6.26 -11.15 0.76
CA PHE A 337 6.64 -12.06 -0.32
C PHE A 337 7.83 -11.56 -1.13
N ARG A 338 7.84 -10.25 -1.40
CA ARG A 338 8.83 -9.63 -2.30
C ARG A 338 10.26 -9.91 -1.84
N SER A 339 10.56 -9.79 -0.54
CA SER A 339 11.91 -10.05 -0.03
C SER A 339 12.38 -11.49 -0.22
N VAL A 340 11.48 -12.47 -0.27
CA VAL A 340 11.83 -13.87 -0.58
C VAL A 340 12.05 -14.03 -2.08
N HIS A 341 11.16 -13.45 -2.89
CA HIS A 341 11.24 -13.53 -4.35
C HIS A 341 12.47 -12.83 -4.95
N VAL A 342 13.06 -11.86 -4.23
CA VAL A 342 14.29 -11.17 -4.63
C VAL A 342 15.51 -11.52 -3.76
N ASP A 343 15.42 -12.57 -2.95
CA ASP A 343 16.53 -13.01 -2.10
C ASP A 343 17.58 -13.78 -2.95
N GLU A 344 18.83 -13.34 -2.93
CA GLU A 344 19.93 -14.00 -3.66
C GLU A 344 20.21 -15.42 -3.14
N GLU A 345 19.90 -15.69 -1.87
CA GLU A 345 19.96 -17.05 -1.29
C GLU A 345 18.99 -18.03 -1.95
N HIS A 346 17.90 -17.52 -2.55
CA HIS A 346 16.84 -18.32 -3.17
C HIS A 346 16.87 -18.25 -4.70
N PHE A 347 17.26 -17.10 -5.26
CA PHE A 347 17.22 -16.84 -6.68
C PHE A 347 18.52 -16.15 -7.12
N GLU A 348 19.32 -16.85 -7.94
CA GLU A 348 20.49 -16.26 -8.58
C GLU A 348 20.10 -15.08 -9.47
N SER A 349 20.84 -13.97 -9.35
CA SER A 349 20.58 -12.71 -10.05
C SER A 349 19.11 -12.29 -9.97
N PRO A 350 18.56 -12.03 -8.77
CA PRO A 350 17.12 -11.94 -8.56
C PRO A 350 16.46 -10.76 -9.26
N TYR A 351 17.22 -9.73 -9.61
CA TYR A 351 16.73 -8.56 -10.33
C TYR A 351 16.82 -8.69 -11.86
N HIS A 352 17.37 -9.79 -12.38
CA HIS A 352 17.39 -10.08 -13.81
C HIS A 352 16.20 -10.95 -14.21
N PHE A 353 15.53 -10.54 -15.29
CA PHE A 353 14.44 -11.31 -15.88
C PHE A 353 14.99 -12.54 -16.61
N ASN A 354 14.82 -13.71 -16.00
CA ASN A 354 15.32 -14.97 -16.52
C ASN A 354 14.23 -16.06 -16.46
N PRO A 355 13.39 -16.20 -17.50
CA PRO A 355 12.40 -17.27 -17.58
C PRO A 355 13.01 -18.69 -17.55
N TRP A 356 14.22 -18.89 -18.06
CA TRP A 356 14.89 -20.19 -18.08
C TRP A 356 15.18 -20.74 -16.68
N ARG A 357 15.14 -19.92 -15.62
CA ARG A 357 15.31 -20.41 -14.24
C ARG A 357 14.25 -21.43 -13.82
N TRP A 358 13.10 -21.41 -14.48
CA TRP A 358 11.96 -22.29 -14.22
C TRP A 358 11.97 -23.54 -15.09
N GLN A 359 12.90 -23.63 -16.05
CA GLN A 359 13.08 -24.81 -16.86
C GLN A 359 13.55 -25.97 -15.98
N ASP A 360 12.89 -27.12 -16.10
CA ASP A 360 13.20 -28.36 -15.40
C ASP A 360 13.20 -28.27 -13.86
N LYS A 361 12.59 -27.23 -13.28
CA LYS A 361 12.44 -27.07 -11.82
C LYS A 361 10.99 -27.18 -11.39
N ASP A 362 10.74 -27.93 -10.32
CA ASP A 362 9.46 -27.85 -9.62
C ASP A 362 9.37 -26.52 -8.87
N SER A 363 8.45 -25.65 -9.31
CA SER A 363 8.15 -24.37 -8.68
C SER A 363 7.88 -24.45 -7.16
N ASN A 364 7.41 -25.59 -6.65
CA ASN A 364 7.16 -25.80 -5.22
C ASN A 364 8.46 -25.84 -4.38
N SER A 365 9.59 -26.16 -4.99
CA SER A 365 10.89 -26.25 -4.33
C SER A 365 11.54 -24.88 -4.05
N LEU A 366 11.09 -23.81 -4.73
CA LEU A 366 11.79 -22.52 -4.80
C LEU A 366 11.27 -21.43 -3.84
N ASN A 367 10.56 -21.80 -2.76
CA ASN A 367 9.99 -20.84 -1.79
C ASN A 367 9.17 -19.70 -2.46
N PHE A 368 8.55 -20.00 -3.61
CA PHE A 368 7.85 -19.05 -4.47
C PHE A 368 6.34 -19.00 -4.13
N THR A 369 5.82 -17.84 -3.72
CA THR A 369 4.44 -17.71 -3.20
C THR A 369 3.69 -16.47 -3.73
N PRO A 370 3.67 -16.22 -5.06
CA PRO A 370 3.03 -15.02 -5.63
C PRO A 370 1.50 -14.98 -5.42
N PHE A 371 0.89 -16.13 -5.17
CA PHE A 371 -0.54 -16.31 -4.93
C PHE A 371 -0.87 -16.59 -3.45
N GLY A 372 0.10 -16.35 -2.55
CA GLY A 372 0.01 -16.75 -1.15
C GLY A 372 0.18 -18.26 -0.97
N GLY A 373 -0.53 -18.84 -0.01
CA GLY A 373 -0.42 -20.26 0.31
C GLY A 373 -1.45 -20.74 1.34
N GLY A 374 -1.41 -22.05 1.61
CA GLY A 374 -2.27 -22.71 2.59
C GLY A 374 -3.76 -22.68 2.21
N GLN A 375 -4.63 -22.62 3.23
CA GLN A 375 -6.09 -22.62 3.05
C GLN A 375 -6.61 -21.36 2.34
N ARG A 376 -5.77 -20.36 2.11
CA ARG A 376 -6.10 -19.08 1.45
C ARG A 376 -5.31 -18.86 0.15
N LEU A 377 -4.78 -19.92 -0.46
CA LEU A 377 -4.18 -19.86 -1.79
C LEU A 377 -5.16 -19.21 -2.78
N CYS A 378 -4.70 -18.31 -3.66
CA CYS A 378 -5.58 -17.64 -4.61
C CYS A 378 -6.43 -18.66 -5.42
N PRO A 379 -7.77 -18.61 -5.35
CA PRO A 379 -8.60 -19.52 -6.13
C PRO A 379 -8.56 -19.20 -7.63
N GLY A 380 -8.24 -17.96 -8.00
CA GLY A 380 -8.12 -17.50 -9.40
C GLY A 380 -6.75 -17.75 -10.05
N LEU A 381 -5.85 -18.51 -9.42
CA LEU A 381 -4.48 -18.75 -9.92
C LEU A 381 -4.46 -19.30 -11.36
N GLU A 382 -5.23 -20.35 -11.62
CA GLU A 382 -5.26 -20.99 -12.94
C GLU A 382 -5.90 -20.08 -13.99
N LEU A 383 -6.91 -19.31 -13.58
CA LEU A 383 -7.57 -18.37 -14.47
C LEU A 383 -6.65 -17.20 -14.85
N ALA A 384 -5.89 -16.66 -13.88
CA ALA A 384 -4.90 -15.61 -14.14
C ALA A 384 -3.82 -16.07 -15.13
N ARG A 385 -3.36 -17.33 -15.00
CA ARG A 385 -2.42 -17.94 -15.94
C ARG A 385 -3.03 -18.13 -17.33
N LEU A 386 -4.26 -18.64 -17.41
CA LEU A 386 -4.97 -18.83 -18.68
C LEU A 386 -5.18 -17.50 -19.42
N GLU A 387 -5.76 -16.50 -18.74
CA GLU A 387 -6.01 -15.17 -19.32
C GLU A 387 -4.71 -14.52 -19.82
N THR A 388 -3.63 -14.60 -19.02
CA THR A 388 -2.33 -14.06 -19.42
C THR A 388 -1.75 -14.83 -20.62
N SER A 389 -1.89 -16.15 -20.66
CA SER A 389 -1.38 -16.98 -21.77
C SER A 389 -2.11 -16.68 -23.08
N ILE A 390 -3.45 -16.53 -23.03
CA ILE A 390 -4.26 -16.15 -24.20
C ILE A 390 -3.83 -14.77 -24.70
N PHE A 391 -3.69 -13.79 -23.80
CA PHE A 391 -3.27 -12.44 -24.20
C PHE A 391 -1.90 -12.47 -24.86
N LEU A 392 -0.90 -13.07 -24.22
CA LEU A 392 0.47 -13.13 -24.74
C LEU A 392 0.53 -13.84 -26.09
N HIS A 393 -0.16 -14.97 -26.25
CA HIS A 393 -0.19 -15.72 -27.51
C HIS A 393 -0.66 -14.85 -28.68
N HIS A 394 -1.83 -14.22 -28.55
CA HIS A 394 -2.36 -13.36 -29.61
C HIS A 394 -1.46 -12.15 -29.84
N PHE A 395 -0.97 -11.54 -28.76
CA PHE A 395 -0.14 -10.34 -28.84
C PHE A 395 1.17 -10.60 -29.61
N VAL A 396 1.91 -11.65 -29.28
CA VAL A 396 3.24 -11.91 -29.88
C VAL A 396 3.18 -12.56 -31.26
N THR A 397 2.07 -13.22 -31.61
CA THR A 397 1.89 -13.85 -32.92
C THR A 397 1.24 -12.92 -33.95
N GLU A 398 0.75 -11.76 -33.53
CA GLU A 398 0.06 -10.80 -34.41
C GLU A 398 0.73 -9.41 -34.41
N PHE A 399 1.48 -9.05 -33.35
CA PHE A 399 2.09 -7.73 -33.22
C PHE A 399 3.62 -7.75 -33.10
N ARG A 400 4.20 -6.64 -33.54
CA ARG A 400 5.56 -6.20 -33.23
C ARG A 400 5.45 -4.79 -32.67
N TRP A 401 6.19 -4.51 -31.62
CA TRP A 401 6.06 -3.24 -30.92
C TRP A 401 7.41 -2.67 -30.49
N VAL A 402 7.41 -1.36 -30.24
CA VAL A 402 8.44 -0.65 -29.49
C VAL A 402 7.77 -0.03 -28.26
N ALA A 403 8.33 -0.30 -27.09
CA ALA A 403 7.83 0.25 -25.83
C ALA A 403 8.50 1.59 -25.50
N GLU A 404 7.72 2.55 -25.02
CA GLU A 404 8.27 3.75 -24.42
C GLU A 404 8.90 3.45 -23.05
N GLU A 405 9.86 4.28 -22.65
CA GLU A 405 10.42 4.20 -21.30
C GLU A 405 9.36 4.53 -20.24
N ASP A 406 9.20 3.61 -19.29
CA ASP A 406 8.22 3.67 -18.22
C ASP A 406 8.77 3.03 -16.93
N ASN A 407 8.23 3.43 -15.78
CA ASN A 407 8.69 3.03 -14.45
C ASN A 407 7.59 2.28 -13.69
N ILE A 408 8.00 1.22 -12.98
CA ILE A 408 7.12 0.46 -12.09
C ILE A 408 6.96 1.21 -10.76
N ILE A 409 5.72 1.44 -10.35
CA ILE A 409 5.35 1.95 -9.03
C ILE A 409 4.83 0.77 -8.22
N ASN A 410 5.40 0.50 -7.03
CA ASN A 410 5.09 -0.70 -6.24
C ASN A 410 4.06 -0.48 -5.11
N PHE A 411 3.60 0.76 -4.88
CA PHE A 411 2.68 1.08 -3.78
C PHE A 411 1.69 2.20 -4.17
N PRO A 412 0.43 2.15 -3.69
CA PRO A 412 -0.18 1.13 -2.82
C PRO A 412 -0.50 -0.18 -3.56
N THR A 413 -0.47 -0.14 -4.89
CA THR A 413 -0.61 -1.28 -5.79
C THR A 413 0.44 -1.17 -6.89
N VAL A 414 0.86 -2.31 -7.44
CA VAL A 414 1.81 -2.34 -8.54
C VAL A 414 1.16 -1.77 -9.81
N ARG A 415 1.81 -0.80 -10.45
CA ARG A 415 1.35 -0.19 -11.72
C ARG A 415 2.50 0.39 -12.53
N MET A 416 2.27 0.59 -13.82
CA MET A 416 3.18 1.33 -14.70
C MET A 416 2.83 2.82 -14.68
N LYS A 417 3.83 3.71 -14.52
CA LYS A 417 3.62 5.16 -14.38
C LYS A 417 2.94 5.78 -15.60
N LYS A 418 3.28 5.34 -16.81
CA LYS A 418 2.68 5.76 -18.09
C LYS A 418 1.78 4.68 -18.72
N ARG A 419 1.35 3.69 -17.93
CA ARG A 419 0.46 2.60 -18.37
C ARG A 419 1.03 1.74 -19.52
N MET A 420 2.35 1.70 -19.68
CA MET A 420 3.05 0.94 -20.73
C MET A 420 2.55 1.29 -22.14
N ALA A 421 2.90 2.50 -22.58
CA ALA A 421 2.65 2.96 -23.94
C ALA A 421 3.56 2.22 -24.93
N ILE A 422 2.97 1.67 -25.98
CA ILE A 422 3.68 1.00 -27.07
C ILE A 422 3.25 1.53 -28.44
N TRP A 423 4.15 1.43 -29.40
CA TRP A 423 3.92 1.77 -30.80
C TRP A 423 3.96 0.51 -31.65
N SER A 424 2.95 0.33 -32.52
CA SER A 424 2.90 -0.78 -33.47
C SER A 424 3.86 -0.52 -34.61
N ASN A 425 4.75 -1.47 -34.92
CA ASN A 425 5.65 -1.34 -36.06
C ASN A 425 4.95 -1.82 -37.35
N HIS A 426 4.48 -0.87 -38.17
CA HIS A 426 4.28 -1.08 -39.61
C HIS A 426 5.32 -0.35 -40.48
N HIS A 427 6.38 0.21 -39.88
CA HIS A 427 7.52 0.83 -40.58
C HIS A 427 8.86 0.35 -40.01
N PRO A 428 9.96 0.36 -40.81
CA PRO A 428 11.23 -0.22 -40.40
C PRO A 428 11.82 0.59 -39.24
N ALA A 429 12.32 -0.11 -38.24
CA ALA A 429 13.06 0.49 -37.14
C ALA A 429 14.23 1.34 -37.68
N PRO A 430 14.59 2.47 -37.03
CA PRO A 430 15.89 3.06 -37.27
C PRO A 430 16.96 2.02 -36.88
N ALA A 431 17.95 1.85 -37.76
CA ALA A 431 18.95 0.81 -37.71
C ALA A 431 19.71 0.73 -36.36
N PRO A 432 20.20 -0.46 -35.97
CA PRO A 432 21.02 -0.61 -34.77
C PRO A 432 22.40 0.01 -35.01
N THR A 433 22.67 1.15 -34.37
CA THR A 433 24.04 1.68 -34.31
C THR A 433 24.88 0.78 -33.42
N THR A 434 25.82 0.07 -34.04
CA THR A 434 26.79 -0.80 -33.38
C THR A 434 28.13 -0.06 -33.31
N LYS A 435 28.72 0.00 -32.09
CA LYS A 435 30.11 0.38 -31.73
C LYS A 435 30.45 1.88 -31.90
N MET A 436 31.34 2.51 -31.14
CA MET A 436 32.42 2.07 -30.25
C MET A 436 32.74 3.22 -29.27
N THR A 437 33.52 2.90 -28.25
CA THR A 437 34.18 3.82 -27.30
C THR A 437 34.79 5.07 -27.96
N ASP A 438 34.40 6.26 -27.50
CA ASP A 438 35.29 7.41 -27.56
C ASP A 438 35.07 8.35 -26.38
N TYR A 439 36.19 8.77 -25.76
CA TYR A 439 36.25 9.74 -24.69
C TYR A 439 36.17 11.14 -25.32
N GLY A 440 35.12 11.93 -25.06
CA GLY A 440 35.13 13.32 -25.52
C GLY A 440 33.83 14.10 -25.41
N THR A 441 33.80 14.98 -24.41
CA THR A 441 33.05 16.27 -24.34
C THR A 441 31.52 16.27 -24.27
N ILE A 442 31.04 16.77 -23.13
CA ILE A 442 29.65 17.06 -22.75
C ILE A 442 29.09 18.21 -23.61
N PRO A 443 27.92 18.07 -24.27
CA PRO A 443 27.11 19.20 -24.67
C PRO A 443 26.13 19.55 -23.54
N THR A 444 26.33 20.73 -22.96
CA THR A 444 25.45 21.42 -22.01
C THR A 444 24.00 21.49 -22.53
N SER A 445 23.09 20.78 -21.86
CA SER A 445 21.65 20.86 -22.07
C SER A 445 21.07 22.07 -21.31
N TYR A 446 21.08 23.23 -21.97
CA TYR A 446 20.47 24.48 -21.49
C TYR A 446 18.93 24.44 -21.35
N ALA A 447 18.27 23.32 -21.69
CA ALA A 447 16.80 23.19 -21.64
C ALA A 447 16.25 22.57 -20.33
N ALA A 448 17.05 21.81 -19.57
CA ALA A 448 16.63 21.23 -18.29
C ALA A 448 16.78 22.19 -17.11
N ALA A 449 17.71 23.15 -17.21
CA ALA A 449 17.99 24.11 -16.15
C ALA A 449 16.88 25.14 -15.96
N THR A 450 16.18 25.56 -17.02
CA THR A 450 15.10 26.57 -16.93
C THR A 450 13.84 26.05 -16.25
N ALA A 451 13.44 24.80 -16.48
CA ALA A 451 12.28 24.21 -15.80
C ALA A 451 12.56 23.90 -14.32
N THR A 452 13.80 23.51 -14.00
CA THR A 452 14.20 23.22 -12.62
C THR A 452 14.45 24.51 -11.83
N ALA A 453 15.04 25.54 -12.46
CA ALA A 453 15.22 26.87 -11.88
C ALA A 453 13.88 27.60 -11.67
N ALA A 454 12.94 27.54 -12.63
CA ALA A 454 11.60 28.12 -12.45
C ALA A 454 10.83 27.47 -11.30
N ASN A 455 10.94 26.14 -11.11
CA ASN A 455 10.33 25.45 -9.98
C ASN A 455 11.04 25.75 -8.66
N LEU A 456 12.36 25.83 -8.64
CA LEU A 456 13.14 26.21 -7.44
C LEU A 456 12.90 27.67 -7.04
N GLU A 457 12.72 28.57 -8.00
CA GLU A 457 12.41 29.98 -7.78
C GLU A 457 10.95 30.18 -7.37
N TYR A 458 10.01 29.42 -7.93
CA TYR A 458 8.61 29.41 -7.48
C TYR A 458 8.50 28.86 -6.05
N ILE A 459 9.22 27.77 -5.73
CA ILE A 459 9.25 27.18 -4.38
C ILE A 459 9.97 28.11 -3.39
N SER A 460 11.05 28.78 -3.79
CA SER A 460 11.75 29.75 -2.92
C SER A 460 10.90 30.99 -2.66
N ARG A 461 10.23 31.55 -3.68
CA ARG A 461 9.25 32.64 -3.54
C ARG A 461 8.05 32.21 -2.69
N ALA A 462 7.51 31.00 -2.89
CA ALA A 462 6.43 30.47 -2.07
C ALA A 462 6.86 30.29 -0.61
N LYS A 463 8.08 29.80 -0.35
CA LYS A 463 8.65 29.66 0.99
C LYS A 463 8.95 31.00 1.66
N GLN A 464 9.38 32.01 0.89
CA GLN A 464 9.61 33.37 1.36
C GLN A 464 8.27 34.08 1.67
N ARG A 465 7.28 33.96 0.77
CA ARG A 465 5.89 34.42 0.99
C ARG A 465 5.23 33.74 2.19
N PHE A 466 5.49 32.45 2.42
CA PHE A 466 5.02 31.76 3.63
C PHE A 466 5.69 32.30 4.91
N LYS A 467 6.95 32.73 4.81
CA LYS A 467 7.74 33.26 5.92
C LYS A 467 7.35 34.70 6.26
N ASP A 468 7.03 35.51 5.26
CA ASP A 468 6.61 36.91 5.39
C ASP A 468 5.11 37.02 5.75
N GLY A 469 4.27 36.14 5.20
CA GLY A 469 2.84 36.02 5.50
C GLY A 469 2.50 35.54 6.92
N LEU A 470 3.47 34.91 7.61
CA LEU A 470 3.43 34.64 9.05
C LEU A 470 3.74 35.89 9.91
N GLY A 471 3.91 37.07 9.31
CA GLY A 471 4.34 38.32 9.96
C GLY A 471 3.41 38.84 11.06
N HIS A 472 2.15 38.37 11.12
CA HIS A 472 1.20 38.73 12.18
C HIS A 472 1.28 37.81 13.41
N ARG A 473 2.12 36.77 13.37
CA ARG A 473 2.35 35.81 14.46
C ARG A 473 3.57 36.24 15.28
N ARG A 474 3.42 36.29 16.61
CA ARG A 474 4.57 36.52 17.51
C ARG A 474 5.48 35.28 17.57
N PRO A 475 6.80 35.44 17.75
CA PRO A 475 7.72 34.30 17.81
C PRO A 475 7.29 33.26 18.86
N TRP A 476 7.23 31.98 18.49
CA TRP A 476 6.86 30.90 19.44
C TRP A 476 7.80 30.81 20.64
N ARG A 477 9.08 31.14 20.45
CA ARG A 477 10.07 31.18 21.54
C ARG A 477 9.71 32.20 22.62
N LEU A 478 9.07 33.31 22.22
CA LEU A 478 8.58 34.31 23.16
C LEU A 478 7.35 33.78 23.89
N MET A 479 6.39 33.19 23.18
CA MET A 479 5.19 32.63 23.81
C MET A 479 5.54 31.52 24.83
N ALA A 480 6.42 30.60 24.46
CA ALA A 480 6.79 29.42 25.25
C ALA A 480 8.00 29.62 26.18
N ASP A 481 8.39 30.86 26.47
CA ASP A 481 9.48 31.14 27.41
C ASP A 481 9.06 30.78 28.85
N TYR A 482 9.51 29.63 29.33
CA TYR A 482 9.20 29.11 30.66
C TYR A 482 9.59 30.05 31.80
N ARG A 483 10.60 30.93 31.59
CA ARG A 483 11.05 31.90 32.60
C ARG A 483 10.04 33.02 32.83
N SER A 484 9.13 33.21 31.87
CA SER A 484 8.08 34.22 31.92
C SER A 484 6.79 33.73 32.59
N PHE A 485 6.75 32.48 33.07
CA PHE A 485 5.57 31.87 33.70
C PHE A 485 5.61 32.01 35.21
N THR A 486 4.58 32.64 35.78
CA THR A 486 4.41 32.79 37.24
C THR A 486 2.93 32.77 37.61
N LEU A 487 2.63 32.19 38.77
CA LEU A 487 1.27 32.23 39.29
C LEU A 487 0.86 33.69 39.57
N PRO A 488 -0.36 34.10 39.16
CA PRO A 488 -0.84 35.46 39.39
C PRO A 488 -1.12 35.66 40.89
N SER A 489 -0.87 36.88 41.39
CA SER A 489 -0.98 37.17 42.82
C SER A 489 -2.42 37.43 43.28
N ASN A 490 -3.31 37.85 42.38
CA ASN A 490 -4.73 38.09 42.66
C ASN A 490 -5.58 38.07 41.37
N LEU A 491 -6.90 38.18 41.53
CA LEU A 491 -7.86 38.15 40.41
C LEU A 491 -7.69 39.33 39.44
N HIS A 492 -7.35 40.51 39.94
CA HIS A 492 -7.13 41.70 39.11
C HIS A 492 -5.91 41.53 38.19
N ASP A 493 -4.79 41.06 38.76
CA ASP A 493 -3.58 40.68 38.03
C ASP A 493 -3.87 39.59 36.99
N THR A 494 -4.64 38.57 37.37
CA THR A 494 -5.06 37.50 36.45
C THR A 494 -5.82 38.04 35.24
N LEU A 495 -6.83 38.90 35.46
CA LEU A 495 -7.64 39.48 34.38
C LEU A 495 -6.81 40.44 33.50
N ALA A 496 -5.91 41.21 34.10
CA ALA A 496 -5.00 42.09 33.37
C ALA A 496 -4.05 41.28 32.45
N ARG A 497 -3.44 40.22 32.97
CA ARG A 497 -2.58 39.31 32.19
C ARG A 497 -3.33 38.64 31.05
N ILE A 498 -4.53 38.12 31.32
CA ILE A 498 -5.39 37.51 30.31
C ILE A 498 -5.65 38.52 29.18
N LYS A 499 -6.11 39.74 29.49
CA LYS A 499 -6.42 40.76 28.50
C LYS A 499 -5.21 41.11 27.62
N ILE A 500 -4.06 41.39 28.24
CA ILE A 500 -2.84 41.79 27.52
C ILE A 500 -2.32 40.63 26.67
N ASN A 501 -2.20 39.43 27.24
CA ASN A 501 -1.69 38.26 26.51
C ASN A 501 -2.61 37.84 25.37
N LEU A 502 -3.95 37.87 25.54
CA LEU A 502 -4.90 37.59 24.46
C LEU A 502 -4.77 38.58 23.30
N ALA A 503 -4.56 39.87 23.59
CA ALA A 503 -4.32 40.86 22.55
C ALA A 503 -2.97 40.61 21.85
N TYR A 504 -1.91 40.41 22.63
CA TYR A 504 -0.55 40.30 22.12
C TYR A 504 -0.28 39.02 21.33
N PHE A 505 -0.76 37.86 21.82
CA PHE A 505 -0.57 36.53 21.21
C PHE A 505 -1.81 36.03 20.43
N ARG A 506 -2.75 36.91 20.08
CA ARG A 506 -4.02 36.58 19.40
C ARG A 506 -3.88 35.54 18.29
N MET A 507 -2.87 35.70 17.44
CA MET A 507 -2.60 34.81 16.31
C MET A 507 -2.11 33.44 16.77
N ASN A 508 -1.16 33.42 17.71
CA ASN A 508 -0.61 32.18 18.23
C ASN A 508 -1.71 31.35 18.92
N TYR A 509 -2.61 31.99 19.66
CA TYR A 509 -3.76 31.32 20.26
C TYR A 509 -4.76 30.79 19.23
N ALA A 510 -5.05 31.54 18.17
CA ALA A 510 -5.86 31.03 17.06
C ALA A 510 -5.24 29.78 16.44
N ILE A 511 -3.92 29.77 16.21
CA ILE A 511 -3.21 28.59 15.69
C ILE A 511 -3.26 27.42 16.67
N VAL A 512 -3.09 27.65 17.97
CA VAL A 512 -3.22 26.60 19.00
C VAL A 512 -4.61 25.97 18.96
N ILE A 513 -5.67 26.77 18.90
CA ILE A 513 -7.05 26.29 18.81
C ILE A 513 -7.27 25.50 17.51
N LEU A 514 -6.77 25.98 16.38
CA LEU A 514 -6.86 25.28 15.10
C LEU A 514 -6.13 23.93 15.11
N ILE A 515 -4.97 23.83 15.78
CA ILE A 515 -4.24 22.57 15.94
C ILE A 515 -5.04 21.59 16.81
N ILE A 516 -5.61 22.06 17.93
CA ILE A 516 -6.45 21.23 18.81
C ILE A 516 -7.68 20.71 18.05
N LEU A 517 -8.33 21.58 17.27
CA LEU A 517 -9.44 21.21 16.38
C LEU A 517 -9.01 20.18 15.34
N PHE A 518 -7.89 20.39 14.65
CA PHE A 518 -7.37 19.44 13.67
C PHE A 518 -7.14 18.05 14.28
N LEU A 519 -6.49 17.99 15.45
CA LEU A 519 -6.22 16.73 16.15
C LEU A 519 -7.51 16.01 16.56
N ALA A 520 -8.54 16.75 17.01
CA ALA A 520 -9.84 16.18 17.36
C ALA A 520 -10.62 15.63 16.15
N LEU A 521 -10.31 16.12 14.94
CA LEU A 521 -11.00 15.74 13.69
C LEU A 521 -10.28 14.64 12.89
N LEU A 522 -9.13 14.14 13.33
CA LEU A 522 -8.35 13.11 12.61
C LEU A 522 -9.13 11.81 12.33
N TRP A 523 -10.16 11.51 13.12
CA TRP A 523 -11.03 10.34 12.96
C TRP A 523 -12.34 10.64 12.20
N HIS A 524 -12.53 11.87 11.72
CA HIS A 524 -13.76 12.34 11.05
C HIS A 524 -13.44 12.83 9.63
N PRO A 525 -13.47 11.95 8.60
CA PRO A 525 -12.93 12.27 7.28
C PRO A 525 -13.65 13.44 6.59
N ILE A 526 -14.98 13.55 6.74
CA ILE A 526 -15.77 14.65 6.15
C ILE A 526 -15.41 15.97 6.83
N SER A 527 -15.39 15.99 8.16
CA SER A 527 -15.03 17.18 8.94
C SER A 527 -13.58 17.59 8.70
N LEU A 528 -12.68 16.63 8.48
CA LEU A 528 -11.29 16.89 8.14
C LEU A 528 -11.16 17.53 6.74
N ILE A 529 -11.94 17.08 5.76
CA ILE A 529 -11.99 17.72 4.43
C ILE A 529 -12.49 19.16 4.56
N VAL A 530 -13.61 19.38 5.26
CA VAL A 530 -14.15 20.72 5.50
C VAL A 530 -13.12 21.60 6.23
N PHE A 531 -12.44 21.05 7.24
CA PHE A 531 -11.37 21.75 7.96
C PHE A 531 -10.22 22.14 7.02
N VAL A 532 -9.74 21.25 6.15
CA VAL A 532 -8.65 21.53 5.21
C VAL A 532 -9.06 22.59 4.18
N LEU A 533 -10.31 22.57 3.70
CA LEU A 533 -10.85 23.62 2.84
C LEU A 533 -10.87 24.98 3.57
N MET A 534 -11.29 25.00 4.84
CA MET A 534 -11.22 26.21 5.66
C MET A 534 -9.78 26.65 5.92
N MET A 535 -8.85 25.74 6.15
CA MET A 535 -7.42 26.10 6.29
C MET A 535 -6.84 26.68 5.00
N SER A 536 -7.30 26.22 3.84
CA SER A 536 -6.93 26.81 2.55
C SER A 536 -7.49 28.23 2.41
N LEU A 537 -8.70 28.48 2.91
CA LEU A 537 -9.31 29.81 2.96
C LEU A 537 -8.57 30.75 3.92
N TRP A 538 -8.19 30.27 5.11
CA TRP A 538 -7.31 30.99 6.05
C TRP A 538 -5.97 31.32 5.39
N LEU A 539 -5.40 30.39 4.63
CA LEU A 539 -4.15 30.60 3.93
C LEU A 539 -4.25 31.73 2.91
N PHE A 540 -5.31 31.75 2.10
CA PHE A 540 -5.47 32.73 1.03
C PHE A 540 -5.94 34.11 1.50
N LEU A 541 -6.94 34.16 2.39
CA LEU A 541 -7.55 35.43 2.82
C LEU A 541 -6.80 36.14 3.94
N TYR A 542 -5.88 35.43 4.60
CA TYR A 542 -5.23 35.95 5.79
C TYR A 542 -3.71 35.74 5.79
N PHE A 543 -3.20 34.50 5.64
CA PHE A 543 -1.76 34.25 5.71
C PHE A 543 -0.97 34.72 4.48
N LEU A 544 -1.54 34.70 3.28
CA LEU A 544 -0.85 35.06 2.04
C LEU A 544 -1.28 36.44 1.49
N ARG A 545 -1.96 37.25 2.31
CA ARG A 545 -2.53 38.53 1.89
C ARG A 545 -1.59 39.68 2.27
N ASP A 546 -1.02 40.34 1.27
CA ASP A 546 -0.07 41.45 1.45
C ASP A 546 -0.74 42.85 1.50
N GLN A 547 -2.03 42.94 1.17
CA GLN A 547 -2.81 44.19 1.14
C GLN A 547 -3.95 44.13 2.17
N PRO A 548 -4.33 45.25 2.82
CA PRO A 548 -5.48 45.27 3.72
C PRO A 548 -6.77 44.88 2.97
N LEU A 549 -7.63 44.05 3.57
CA LEU A 549 -8.87 43.64 2.93
C LEU A 549 -9.86 44.80 2.93
N VAL A 550 -10.26 45.26 1.74
CA VAL A 550 -11.23 46.34 1.56
C VAL A 550 -12.56 45.74 1.15
N ILE A 551 -13.60 45.96 1.95
CA ILE A 551 -14.99 45.59 1.60
C ILE A 551 -15.83 46.86 1.63
N ALA A 552 -16.56 47.13 0.54
CA ALA A 552 -17.39 48.33 0.39
C ALA A 552 -16.62 49.65 0.67
N GLY A 553 -15.36 49.72 0.27
CA GLY A 553 -14.51 50.91 0.43
C GLY A 553 -13.94 51.14 1.84
N ARG A 554 -14.17 50.23 2.80
CA ARG A 554 -13.57 50.30 4.15
C ARG A 554 -12.52 49.23 4.36
N VAL A 555 -11.37 49.62 4.93
CA VAL A 555 -10.30 48.70 5.34
C VAL A 555 -10.77 47.92 6.58
N LEU A 556 -10.82 46.59 6.47
CA LEU A 556 -11.13 45.71 7.59
C LEU A 556 -9.90 45.49 8.47
N GLN A 557 -10.10 45.63 9.78
CA GLN A 557 -9.07 45.34 10.77
C GLN A 557 -8.83 43.83 10.89
N ASP A 558 -7.58 43.42 11.14
CA ASP A 558 -7.19 42.00 11.11
C ASP A 558 -7.89 41.13 12.14
N TRP A 559 -8.26 41.68 13.30
CA TRP A 559 -9.00 40.93 14.30
C TRP A 559 -10.44 40.61 13.84
N ILE A 560 -11.04 41.47 13.00
CA ILE A 560 -12.36 41.24 12.40
C ILE A 560 -12.29 40.09 11.41
N ILE A 561 -11.24 40.07 10.57
CA ILE A 561 -11.00 38.98 9.61
C ILE A 561 -10.80 37.65 10.34
N LEU A 562 -9.99 37.64 11.40
CA LEU A 562 -9.76 36.47 12.23
C LEU A 562 -11.05 35.98 12.90
N LEU A 563 -11.87 36.89 13.43
CA LEU A 563 -13.17 36.57 14.03
C LEU A 563 -14.12 35.94 13.01
N VAL A 564 -14.28 36.56 11.84
CA VAL A 564 -15.16 36.06 10.76
C VAL A 564 -14.70 34.69 10.27
N LEU A 565 -13.40 34.52 9.99
CA LEU A 565 -12.86 33.23 9.55
C LEU A 565 -13.03 32.15 10.63
N SER A 566 -12.87 32.50 11.91
CA SER A 566 -13.08 31.56 13.02
C SER A 566 -14.55 31.15 13.14
N VAL A 567 -15.48 32.11 13.07
CA VAL A 567 -16.93 31.84 13.11
C VAL A 567 -17.38 31.00 11.93
N LEU A 568 -16.92 31.30 10.70
CA LEU A 568 -17.21 30.50 9.52
C LEU A 568 -16.64 29.08 9.65
N THR A 569 -15.39 28.96 10.10
CA THR A 569 -14.74 27.65 10.31
C THR A 569 -15.54 26.81 11.30
N ILE A 570 -15.91 27.39 12.45
CA ILE A 570 -16.72 26.71 13.46
C ILE A 570 -18.10 26.36 12.89
N GLY A 571 -18.79 27.31 12.26
CA GLY A 571 -20.11 27.08 11.67
C GLY A 571 -20.13 25.93 10.67
N PHE A 572 -19.22 25.93 9.69
CA PHE A 572 -19.12 24.84 8.72
C PHE A 572 -18.75 23.50 9.35
N LEU A 573 -17.91 23.49 10.38
CA LEU A 573 -17.58 22.26 11.10
C LEU A 573 -18.77 21.74 11.92
N PHE A 574 -19.57 22.61 12.54
CA PHE A 574 -20.76 22.22 13.29
C PHE A 574 -21.88 21.66 12.39
N LEU A 575 -21.89 22.00 11.10
CA LEU A 575 -22.77 21.38 10.09
C LEU A 575 -22.34 19.94 9.74
N THR A 576 -21.24 19.43 10.30
CA THR A 576 -20.79 18.05 10.11
C THR A 576 -21.19 17.16 11.31
N ASN A 577 -21.21 15.83 11.11
CA ASN A 577 -21.55 14.84 12.14
C ASN A 577 -20.49 14.71 13.28
N ALA A 578 -19.69 15.75 13.55
CA ALA A 578 -18.65 15.76 14.58
C ALA A 578 -18.83 16.87 15.65
N SER A 579 -20.04 17.44 15.76
CA SER A 579 -20.35 18.60 16.61
C SER A 579 -19.90 18.46 18.08
N LEU A 580 -20.06 17.29 18.70
CA LEU A 580 -19.61 17.05 20.08
C LEU A 580 -18.08 17.13 20.23
N ASN A 581 -17.33 16.55 19.30
CA ASN A 581 -15.87 16.58 19.33
C ASN A 581 -15.33 17.99 19.09
N ILE A 582 -15.99 18.74 18.21
CA ILE A 582 -15.69 20.15 17.97
C ILE A 582 -15.94 20.97 19.25
N ALA A 583 -17.09 20.77 19.92
CA ALA A 583 -17.41 21.46 21.16
C ALA A 583 -16.37 21.17 22.27
N ILE A 584 -16.00 19.89 22.45
CA ILE A 584 -14.96 19.49 23.42
C ILE A 584 -13.61 20.12 23.07
N ALA A 585 -13.21 20.08 21.79
CA ALA A 585 -11.96 20.67 21.34
C ALA A 585 -11.90 22.19 21.54
N LEU A 586 -13.01 22.91 21.33
CA LEU A 586 -13.10 24.34 21.59
C LEU A 586 -12.99 24.65 23.09
N ILE A 587 -13.62 23.85 23.95
CA ILE A 587 -13.51 23.99 25.41
C ILE A 587 -12.06 23.77 25.85
N ILE A 588 -11.41 22.68 25.38
CA ILE A 588 -10.01 22.39 25.67
C ILE A 588 -9.11 23.54 25.19
N GLY A 589 -9.32 24.02 23.96
CA GLY A 589 -8.58 25.14 23.41
C GLY A 589 -8.72 26.41 24.24
N ALA A 590 -9.95 26.76 24.66
CA ALA A 590 -10.20 27.91 25.51
C ALA A 590 -9.50 27.80 26.87
N VAL A 591 -9.57 26.62 27.52
CA VAL A 591 -8.88 26.38 28.80
C VAL A 591 -7.37 26.51 28.65
N VAL A 592 -6.78 25.92 27.61
CA VAL A 592 -5.33 25.99 27.35
C VAL A 592 -4.89 27.44 27.12
N VAL A 593 -5.64 28.19 26.30
CA VAL A 593 -5.34 29.60 26.00
C VAL A 593 -5.46 30.47 27.26
N LEU A 594 -6.55 30.33 28.03
CA LEU A 594 -6.77 31.12 29.24
C LEU A 594 -5.75 30.80 30.34
N ALA A 595 -5.41 29.52 30.53
CA ALA A 595 -4.39 29.11 31.49
C ALA A 595 -3.02 29.70 31.13
N HIS A 596 -2.63 29.62 29.86
CA HIS A 596 -1.39 30.25 29.39
C HIS A 596 -1.43 31.78 29.57
N ALA A 597 -2.53 32.43 29.17
CA ALA A 597 -2.69 33.87 29.26
C ALA A 597 -2.71 34.40 30.70
N ALA A 598 -3.16 33.60 31.67
CA ALA A 598 -3.16 33.94 33.09
C ALA A 598 -1.77 33.81 33.73
N VAL A 599 -1.01 32.77 33.38
CA VAL A 599 0.27 32.44 34.03
C VAL A 599 1.45 33.19 33.41
N ARG A 600 1.32 33.68 32.18
CA ARG A 600 2.40 34.40 31.51
C ARG A 600 2.50 35.88 31.96
N LYS A 601 3.68 36.32 32.40
CA LYS A 601 3.98 37.73 32.72
C LYS A 601 3.89 38.62 31.48
N THR A 602 3.49 39.87 31.69
CA THR A 602 3.26 40.87 30.63
C THR A 602 4.31 41.99 30.58
N GLU A 603 5.09 42.18 31.64
CA GLU A 603 6.10 43.25 31.77
C GLU A 603 7.16 43.22 30.66
N ASN A 604 7.57 42.01 30.23
CA ASN A 604 8.56 41.81 29.17
C ASN A 604 8.00 42.03 27.75
N LEU A 605 6.68 42.21 27.58
CA LEU A 605 6.06 42.36 26.26
C LEU A 605 6.12 43.81 25.76
N TYR A 606 6.16 44.79 26.67
CA TYR A 606 6.23 46.21 26.35
C TYR A 606 7.59 46.63 25.78
N LEU A 607 8.68 46.01 26.24
CA LEU A 607 10.04 46.27 25.75
C LEU A 607 10.27 45.78 24.31
N ASP A 608 9.53 44.75 23.87
CA ASP A 608 9.59 44.21 22.52
C ASP A 608 8.83 45.09 21.50
N GLU A 609 7.79 45.82 21.92
CA GLU A 609 7.04 46.75 21.04
C GLU A 609 7.85 48.02 20.72
N GLU A 610 8.67 48.51 21.66
CA GLU A 610 9.65 49.59 21.41
C GLU A 610 10.82 49.14 20.51
N ALA A 611 11.31 47.91 20.69
CA ALA A 611 12.41 47.38 19.89
C ALA A 611 12.02 46.98 18.45
N THR A 612 10.73 46.75 18.18
CA THR A 612 10.21 46.35 16.86
C THR A 612 9.60 47.51 16.04
N GLY A 613 9.62 48.75 16.56
CA GLY A 613 9.26 49.95 15.82
C GLY A 613 7.78 50.10 15.47
N LEU A 614 6.87 49.54 16.28
CA LEU A 614 5.42 49.50 16.00
C LEU A 614 4.59 50.63 16.65
N MET A 615 5.21 51.62 17.29
CA MET A 615 4.51 52.87 17.66
C MET A 615 4.64 53.92 16.55
N ALA A 616 3.50 54.38 16.03
CA ALA A 616 3.42 55.73 15.47
C ALA A 616 3.35 56.73 16.65
N PRO A 617 4.09 57.85 16.62
CA PRO A 617 4.02 58.84 17.68
C PRO A 617 2.64 59.51 17.67
N GLY A 618 2.13 59.78 18.87
CA GLY A 618 0.73 60.11 19.11
C GLY A 618 0.19 61.35 18.40
N SER A 619 -1.12 61.29 18.15
CA SER A 619 -2.09 62.37 18.25
C SER A 619 -3.48 61.76 18.43
#